data_AF-A0A091G085-F1
#
_entry.id   AF-A0A091G085-F1
#
_cell.length_a   1.000
_cell.length_b   1.000
_cell.length_c   1.000
_cell.angle_alpha   90.00
_cell.angle_beta   90.00
_cell.angle_gamma   90.00
#
_symmetry.space_group_name_H-M   'P 1'
#
loop_
_entity.id
_entity.type
_entity.pdbx_description
1 polymer ?
#
loop_
_entity_poly.entity_id
_entity_poly.type
_entity_poly.pdbx_seq_one_letter_code
_entity_poly.pdbx_strand_id
1 'polypeptide(L)'
;MQAVVKTPRIEISIRGAAIPPRLMDVLKKEYGKKLRLVEDNEDELVDVFETSWYKGVKSKMTPAAYLRICRENKKLTQSQLGESLGRGIPRQHISNMEHGHRPISLKMARKLSSLFGVPIEKFITEVEG
;
A
#
# COMPACT_ATOMS: atom_id res chain seq x y z
N MET A 1 32.25 38.34 -4.32
CA MET A 1 31.24 37.28 -4.46
C MET A 1 29.87 37.86 -4.13
N GLN A 2 28.97 38.00 -5.11
CA GLN A 2 27.55 38.30 -4.84
C GLN A 2 26.84 36.97 -4.59
N ALA A 3 26.41 36.74 -3.35
CA ALA A 3 25.58 35.60 -3.00
C ALA A 3 24.13 35.94 -3.33
N VAL A 4 23.56 35.23 -4.32
CA VAL A 4 22.11 35.26 -4.56
C VAL A 4 21.44 34.46 -3.45
N VAL A 5 20.98 35.14 -2.40
CA VAL A 5 20.29 34.51 -1.27
C VAL A 5 18.93 34.02 -1.77
N LYS A 6 18.71 32.69 -1.74
CA LYS A 6 17.40 32.09 -2.02
C LYS A 6 16.42 32.58 -0.95
N THR A 7 15.34 33.23 -1.38
CA THR A 7 14.27 33.68 -0.49
C THR A 7 13.68 32.46 0.25
N PRO A 8 13.55 32.49 1.59
CA PRO A 8 12.90 31.40 2.33
C PRO A 8 11.49 31.20 1.78
N ARG A 9 11.09 29.95 1.51
CA ARG A 9 9.70 29.65 1.19
C ARG A 9 8.88 29.83 2.47
N ILE A 10 8.05 30.87 2.51
CA ILE A 10 7.09 31.11 3.59
C ILE A 10 5.82 30.35 3.23
N GLU A 11 5.43 29.41 4.09
CA GLU A 11 4.18 28.66 3.98
C GLU A 11 3.25 29.09 5.12
N ILE A 12 2.01 29.48 4.79
CA ILE A 12 0.99 29.93 5.74
C ILE A 12 -0.25 29.05 5.52
N SER A 13 -0.60 28.24 6.51
CA SER A 13 -1.84 27.45 6.51
C SER A 13 -2.89 28.13 7.39
N ILE A 14 -4.09 28.33 6.85
CA ILE A 14 -5.21 28.99 7.53
C ILE A 14 -6.41 28.04 7.47
N ARG A 15 -6.88 27.58 8.64
CA ARG A 15 -8.00 26.64 8.77
C ARG A 15 -9.16 27.29 9.51
N GLY A 16 -10.39 27.08 9.04
CA GLY A 16 -11.61 27.59 9.66
C GLY A 16 -12.83 27.50 8.75
N ALA A 17 -14.04 27.47 9.33
CA ALA A 17 -15.30 27.27 8.59
C ALA A 17 -15.60 28.35 7.53
N ALA A 18 -15.11 29.58 7.74
CA ALA A 18 -15.16 30.66 6.76
C ALA A 18 -13.94 31.57 6.93
N ILE A 19 -13.08 31.63 5.92
CA ILE A 19 -11.92 32.54 5.91
C ILE A 19 -12.43 33.96 5.58
N PRO A 20 -12.20 34.97 6.43
CA PRO A 20 -12.69 36.33 6.18
C PRO A 20 -12.13 36.93 4.88
N PRO A 21 -12.96 37.56 4.02
CA PRO A 21 -12.49 38.16 2.76
C PRO A 21 -11.39 39.21 2.97
N ARG A 22 -11.49 39.98 4.05
CA ARG A 22 -10.53 41.03 4.40
C ARG A 22 -9.11 40.50 4.62
N LEU A 23 -8.99 39.26 5.13
CA LEU A 23 -7.69 38.61 5.31
C LEU A 23 -7.08 38.25 3.96
N MET A 24 -7.90 37.76 3.04
CA MET A 24 -7.50 37.44 1.67
C MET A 24 -7.03 38.67 0.91
N ASP A 25 -7.69 39.81 1.10
CA ASP A 25 -7.30 41.08 0.47
C ASP A 25 -5.93 41.57 0.95
N VAL A 26 -5.63 41.44 2.25
CA VAL A 26 -4.31 41.79 2.80
C VAL A 26 -3.23 40.88 2.20
N LEU A 27 -3.47 39.57 2.16
CA LEU A 27 -2.50 38.62 1.57
C LEU A 27 -2.24 38.89 0.09
N LYS A 28 -3.29 39.20 -0.68
CA LYS A 28 -3.16 39.60 -2.10
C LYS A 28 -2.37 40.90 -2.26
N LYS A 29 -2.56 41.87 -1.37
CA LYS A 29 -1.86 43.16 -1.40
C LYS A 29 -0.38 43.03 -1.07
N GLU A 30 -0.03 42.26 -0.03
CA GLU A 30 1.34 42.10 0.44
C GLU A 30 2.18 41.18 -0.46
N TYR A 31 1.60 40.06 -0.91
CA TYR A 31 2.35 39.02 -1.65
C TYR A 31 2.14 39.09 -3.17
N GLY A 32 1.09 39.77 -3.66
CA GLY A 32 0.83 39.99 -5.08
C GLY A 32 0.90 38.71 -5.92
N LYS A 33 1.66 38.77 -7.02
CA LYS A 33 1.86 37.64 -7.96
C LYS A 33 2.62 36.44 -7.36
N LYS A 34 3.22 36.59 -6.17
CA LYS A 34 3.93 35.51 -5.46
C LYS A 34 2.99 34.66 -4.60
N LEU A 35 1.77 35.14 -4.33
CA LEU A 35 0.76 34.39 -3.60
C LEU A 35 0.31 33.19 -4.44
N ARG A 36 0.35 32.00 -3.84
CA ARG A 36 -0.27 30.79 -4.38
C ARG A 36 -1.30 30.33 -3.37
N LEU A 37 -2.56 30.25 -3.78
CA LEU A 37 -3.62 29.66 -3.00
C LEU A 37 -3.66 28.17 -3.33
N VAL A 38 -3.60 27.34 -2.30
CA VAL A 38 -3.76 25.89 -2.39
C VAL A 38 -4.91 25.56 -1.47
N GLU A 39 -5.97 24.96 -2.02
CA GLU A 39 -7.06 24.44 -1.21
C GLU A 39 -6.57 23.16 -0.54
N ASP A 40 -6.73 23.11 0.78
CA ASP A 40 -6.41 21.94 1.58
C ASP A 40 -7.61 21.00 1.53
N ASN A 41 -7.63 20.11 0.52
CA ASN A 41 -8.69 19.11 0.34
C ASN A 41 -8.52 17.92 1.33
N GLU A 42 -8.02 18.17 2.54
CA GLU A 42 -7.82 17.14 3.57
C GLU A 42 -9.12 16.42 3.95
N ASP A 43 -10.29 17.05 3.75
CA ASP A 43 -11.62 16.49 4.01
C ASP A 43 -12.22 15.73 2.80
N GLU A 44 -11.55 15.71 1.64
CA GLU A 44 -12.02 14.97 0.47
C GLU A 44 -11.69 13.48 0.66
N LEU A 45 -12.67 12.73 1.19
CA LEU A 45 -12.57 11.28 1.32
C LEU A 45 -12.42 10.64 -0.06
N VAL A 46 -11.20 10.18 -0.35
CA VAL A 46 -10.92 9.39 -1.54
C VAL A 46 -11.17 7.91 -1.27
N ASP A 47 -11.79 7.21 -2.22
CA ASP A 47 -11.87 5.76 -2.16
C ASP A 47 -10.45 5.18 -2.25
N VAL A 48 -10.00 4.56 -1.15
CA VAL A 48 -8.67 3.95 -1.03
C VAL A 48 -8.43 2.94 -2.15
N PHE A 49 -9.46 2.21 -2.60
CA PHE A 49 -9.35 1.21 -3.66
C PHE A 49 -9.12 1.83 -5.05
N GLU A 50 -9.49 3.10 -5.22
CA GLU A 50 -9.30 3.83 -6.47
C GLU A 50 -7.96 4.56 -6.56
N THR A 51 -7.25 4.68 -5.44
CA THR A 51 -5.94 5.35 -5.38
C THR A 51 -4.90 4.66 -6.25
N SER A 52 -4.02 5.46 -6.86
CA SER A 52 -2.88 4.96 -7.67
C SER A 52 -1.95 4.06 -6.86
N TRP A 53 -1.73 4.42 -5.58
CA TRP A 53 -0.97 3.61 -4.64
C TRP A 53 -1.59 2.23 -4.47
N TYR A 54 -2.89 2.14 -4.14
CA TYR A 54 -3.54 0.85 -3.91
C TYR A 54 -3.54 -0.01 -5.18
N LYS A 55 -3.89 0.56 -6.33
CA LYS A 55 -3.86 -0.15 -7.62
C LYS A 55 -2.45 -0.66 -7.94
N GLY A 56 -1.42 0.15 -7.67
CA GLY A 56 -0.02 -0.22 -7.87
C GLY A 56 0.48 -1.31 -6.91
N VAL A 57 -0.01 -1.34 -5.66
CA VAL A 57 0.29 -2.43 -4.72
C VAL A 57 -0.46 -3.70 -5.11
N LYS A 58 -1.75 -3.58 -5.45
CA LYS A 58 -2.61 -4.70 -5.84
C LYS A 58 -2.11 -5.41 -7.09
N SER A 59 -1.64 -4.67 -8.10
CA SER A 59 -1.12 -5.26 -9.34
C SER A 59 0.18 -6.06 -9.16
N LYS A 60 0.96 -5.75 -8.13
CA LYS A 60 2.20 -6.47 -7.78
C LYS A 60 1.95 -7.65 -6.85
N MET A 61 0.71 -7.85 -6.38
CA MET A 61 0.38 -8.94 -5.48
C MET A 61 0.45 -10.27 -6.24
N THR A 62 1.40 -11.11 -5.85
CA THR A 62 1.54 -12.48 -6.38
C THR A 62 1.01 -13.50 -5.39
N PRO A 63 0.63 -14.71 -5.84
CA PRO A 63 0.30 -15.82 -4.94
C PRO A 63 1.39 -16.11 -3.89
N ALA A 64 2.66 -15.96 -4.28
CA ALA A 64 3.82 -16.11 -3.40
C ALA A 64 3.87 -15.04 -2.29
N ALA A 65 3.70 -13.77 -2.66
CA ALA A 65 3.63 -12.67 -1.69
C ALA A 65 2.41 -12.80 -0.79
N TYR A 66 1.26 -13.19 -1.34
CA TYR A 66 0.03 -13.40 -0.59
C TYR A 66 0.17 -14.51 0.44
N LEU A 67 0.79 -15.65 0.08
CA LEU A 67 1.12 -16.73 1.00
C LEU A 67 1.93 -16.23 2.20
N ARG A 68 2.98 -15.45 1.94
CA ARG A 68 3.83 -14.89 2.99
C ARG A 68 3.02 -14.00 3.94
N ILE A 69 2.17 -13.12 3.39
CA ILE A 69 1.30 -12.23 4.18
C ILE A 69 0.35 -13.05 5.05
N CYS A 70 -0.32 -14.07 4.50
CA CYS A 70 -1.20 -14.94 5.27
C CYS A 70 -0.45 -15.63 6.42
N ARG A 71 0.77 -16.11 6.18
CA ARG A 71 1.62 -16.73 7.21
C ARG A 71 1.96 -15.74 8.32
N GLU A 72 2.41 -14.53 7.96
CA GLU A 72 2.83 -13.49 8.90
C GLU A 72 1.65 -12.96 9.72
N ASN A 73 0.47 -12.78 9.11
CA ASN A 73 -0.76 -12.39 9.81
C ASN A 73 -1.18 -13.44 10.87
N LYS A 74 -0.91 -14.72 10.62
CA LYS A 74 -1.10 -15.80 11.60
C LYS A 74 0.07 -15.99 12.56
N LYS A 75 1.10 -15.14 12.49
CA LYS A 75 2.34 -15.21 13.30
C LYS A 75 3.04 -16.57 13.23
N LEU A 76 2.95 -17.26 12.10
CA LEU A 76 3.58 -18.56 11.89
C LEU A 76 4.99 -18.40 11.32
N THR A 77 5.92 -19.23 11.80
CA THR A 77 7.19 -19.45 11.10
C THR A 77 6.97 -20.31 9.85
N GLN A 78 7.92 -20.27 8.91
CA GLN A 78 7.87 -21.14 7.72
C GLN A 78 7.85 -22.63 8.09
N SER A 79 8.52 -23.05 9.16
CA SER A 79 8.51 -24.43 9.65
C SER A 79 7.13 -24.82 10.18
N GLN A 80 6.53 -23.98 11.03
CA GLN A 80 5.20 -24.21 11.59
C GLN A 80 4.10 -24.24 10.52
N LEU A 81 4.23 -23.41 9.48
CA LEU A 81 3.32 -23.48 8.33
C LEU A 81 3.46 -24.82 7.59
N GLY A 82 4.69 -25.29 7.38
CA GLY A 82 4.97 -26.60 6.80
C GLY A 82 4.30 -27.73 7.59
N GLU A 83 4.47 -27.73 8.91
CA GLU A 83 3.84 -28.68 9.83
C GLU A 83 2.30 -28.63 9.77
N SER A 84 1.73 -27.43 9.72
CA SER A 84 0.27 -27.21 9.67
C SER A 84 -0.37 -27.70 8.38
N LEU A 85 0.36 -27.71 7.26
CA LEU A 85 -0.13 -28.13 5.94
C LEU A 85 -0.06 -29.66 5.72
N GLY A 86 0.55 -30.39 6.65
CA GLY A 86 0.62 -31.85 6.67
C GLY A 86 1.98 -32.38 7.10
N ARG A 87 2.07 -33.69 7.31
CA ARG A 87 3.31 -34.34 7.78
C ARG A 87 4.45 -34.11 6.78
N GLY A 88 5.47 -33.37 7.22
CA GLY A 88 6.79 -33.37 6.62
C GLY A 88 7.00 -32.39 5.45
N ILE A 89 6.25 -31.29 5.32
CA ILE A 89 6.63 -30.24 4.37
C ILE A 89 7.83 -29.48 4.95
N PRO A 90 9.03 -29.55 4.33
CA PRO A 90 10.20 -28.88 4.86
C PRO A 90 10.04 -27.37 4.79
N ARG A 91 10.62 -26.66 5.76
CA ARG A 91 10.72 -25.19 5.77
C ARG A 91 11.16 -24.62 4.42
N GLN A 92 12.14 -25.26 3.76
CA GLN A 92 12.66 -24.83 2.46
C GLN A 92 11.59 -24.81 1.36
N HIS A 93 10.62 -25.71 1.39
CA HIS A 93 9.51 -25.71 0.42
C HIS A 93 8.62 -24.49 0.60
N ILE A 94 8.31 -24.14 1.85
CA ILE A 94 7.55 -22.93 2.16
C ILE A 94 8.31 -21.69 1.69
N SER A 95 9.60 -21.60 2.03
CA SER A 95 10.46 -20.51 1.57
C SER A 95 10.47 -20.40 0.04
N ASN A 96 10.67 -21.51 -0.68
CA ASN A 96 10.67 -21.49 -2.14
C ASN A 96 9.32 -21.06 -2.73
N MET A 97 8.19 -21.40 -2.10
CA MET A 97 6.87 -20.93 -2.52
C MET A 97 6.69 -19.43 -2.28
N GLU A 98 7.14 -18.90 -1.13
CA GLU A 98 7.03 -17.48 -0.77
C GLU A 98 7.90 -16.57 -1.64
N HIS A 99 8.98 -17.09 -2.19
CA HIS A 99 9.85 -16.38 -3.14
C HIS A 99 9.49 -16.66 -4.61
N GLY A 100 8.48 -17.48 -4.87
CA GLY A 100 8.07 -17.84 -6.24
C GLY A 100 9.03 -18.80 -6.98
N HIS A 101 10.10 -19.28 -6.33
CA HIS A 101 10.99 -20.32 -6.90
C HIS A 101 10.30 -21.67 -7.07
N ARG A 102 9.25 -21.92 -6.29
CA ARG A 102 8.39 -23.11 -6.42
C ARG A 102 6.96 -22.65 -6.67
N PRO A 103 6.30 -23.11 -7.75
CA PRO A 103 4.89 -22.79 -7.96
C PRO A 103 4.01 -23.44 -6.90
N ILE A 104 2.93 -22.76 -6.54
CA ILE A 104 1.90 -23.30 -5.65
C ILE A 104 0.96 -24.17 -6.49
N SER A 105 1.01 -25.48 -6.29
CA SER A 105 0.12 -26.40 -7.02
C SER A 105 -1.33 -26.25 -6.54
N LEU A 106 -2.30 -26.64 -7.37
CA LEU A 106 -3.72 -26.61 -7.01
C LEU A 106 -4.02 -27.37 -5.71
N LYS A 107 -3.37 -28.52 -5.50
CA LYS A 107 -3.50 -29.30 -4.26
C LYS A 107 -3.01 -28.52 -3.04
N MET A 108 -1.91 -27.78 -3.19
CA MET A 108 -1.39 -26.93 -2.11
C MET A 108 -2.28 -25.71 -1.89
N ALA A 109 -2.73 -25.06 -2.96
CA ALA A 109 -3.67 -23.94 -2.91
C ALA A 109 -4.95 -24.30 -2.13
N ARG A 110 -5.52 -25.49 -2.34
CA ARG A 110 -6.66 -26.00 -1.55
C ARG A 110 -6.34 -26.09 -0.06
N LYS A 111 -5.18 -26.66 0.29
CA LYS A 111 -4.75 -26.75 1.70
C LYS A 111 -4.55 -25.38 2.34
N LEU A 112 -3.91 -24.46 1.61
CA LEU A 112 -3.69 -23.07 2.07
C LEU A 112 -5.01 -22.32 2.24
N SER A 113 -5.93 -22.46 1.28
CA SER A 113 -7.29 -21.90 1.35
C SER A 113 -8.03 -22.40 2.58
N SER A 114 -8.04 -23.71 2.84
CA SER A 114 -8.65 -24.29 4.05
C SER A 114 -7.97 -23.83 5.33
N LEU A 115 -6.63 -23.76 5.36
CA LEU A 115 -5.87 -23.35 6.53
C LEU A 115 -6.09 -21.87 6.87
N PHE A 116 -6.14 -20.99 5.86
CA PHE A 116 -6.23 -19.54 6.05
C PHE A 116 -7.66 -19.00 6.01
N GLY A 117 -8.64 -19.78 5.53
CA GLY A 117 -10.03 -19.33 5.37
C GLY A 117 -10.18 -18.29 4.26
N VAL A 118 -9.35 -18.38 3.22
CA VAL A 118 -9.32 -17.42 2.10
C VAL A 118 -9.59 -18.13 0.77
N PRO A 119 -10.11 -17.43 -0.26
CA PRO A 119 -10.42 -18.03 -1.55
C PRO A 119 -9.17 -18.65 -2.23
N ILE A 120 -9.37 -19.74 -2.97
CA ILE A 120 -8.27 -20.51 -3.57
C ILE A 120 -7.53 -19.71 -4.66
N GLU A 121 -8.24 -18.82 -5.34
CA GLU A 121 -7.76 -17.95 -6.42
C GLU A 121 -6.61 -17.06 -5.95
N LYS A 122 -6.53 -16.78 -4.64
CA LYS A 122 -5.41 -16.02 -4.06
C LYS A 122 -4.08 -16.76 -4.09
N PHE A 123 -4.11 -18.08 -4.28
CA PHE A 123 -2.92 -18.95 -4.30
C PHE A 123 -2.64 -19.56 -5.68
N ILE A 124 -3.43 -19.22 -6.69
CA ILE A 124 -3.30 -19.74 -8.06
C ILE A 124 -2.86 -18.57 -8.95
N THR A 125 -1.88 -18.81 -9.80
CA THR A 125 -1.60 -17.89 -10.93
C THR A 125 -2.69 -18.12 -11.96
N GLU A 126 -3.38 -17.07 -12.41
CA GLU A 126 -4.36 -17.19 -13.51
C GLU A 126 -3.74 -18.02 -14.63
N VAL A 127 -4.32 -19.19 -14.87
CA VAL A 127 -3.98 -20.00 -16.04
C VAL A 127 -4.60 -19.22 -17.19
N GLU A 128 -3.78 -18.68 -18.09
CA GLU A 128 -4.26 -18.18 -19.37
C GLU A 128 -5.10 -19.31 -19.99
N GLY A 129 -6.41 -19.04 -20.11
CA GLY A 129 -7.37 -19.94 -20.76
C GLY A 129 -7.28 -19.84 -22.27
#